data_AF-A0A259NCD2-F1
#
_entry.id   AF-A0A259NCD2-F1
#
_cell.length_a   1.000
_cell.length_b   1.000
_cell.length_c   1.000
_cell.angle_alpha   90.00
_cell.angle_beta   90.00
_cell.angle_gamma   90.00
#
_symmetry.space_group_name_H-M   'P 1'
#
loop_
_entity.id
_entity.type
_entity.pdbx_description
1 polymer ?
#
loop_
_entity_poly.entity_id
_entity_poly.type
_entity_poly.pdbx_seq_one_letter_code
_entity_poly.pdbx_strand_id
1 'polypeptide(L)'
;MSKWTYARIDRNELGQVHCVFCNRPLRSGRLIVLRDDSGVEAFAGPSCAKTHVGAPSEPILDLSRMAMLLVVRGEAPVRGGGGNDPDDDMQRPEPARPRPVSKNKPDEVADYLRLRVEHMQGFAGNATQTLREFHRQLDSEAGLESDARLYVERLLAKSKKANTIFSHRNVELCIGAAYWLRVAIENTKPERREFLERLLSSLHEYWRLTSKQIEALNRWGEGVRKSVKNFPVLDAGAFSGVQDPRYAQSQNSGS
;
A
#
# COMPACT_ATOMS: atom_id res chain seq x y z
N MET A 1 12.30 22.18 -19.08
CA MET A 1 11.03 21.55 -18.63
C MET A 1 11.42 20.32 -17.85
N SER A 2 11.12 20.26 -16.56
CA SER A 2 11.45 19.11 -15.71
C SER A 2 10.80 17.84 -16.26
N LYS A 3 11.57 16.76 -16.35
CA LYS A 3 11.09 15.48 -16.88
C LYS A 3 10.39 14.71 -15.76
N TRP A 4 9.07 14.57 -15.87
CA TRP A 4 8.28 13.79 -14.92
C TRP A 4 8.42 12.28 -15.16
N THR A 5 8.45 11.50 -14.07
CA THR A 5 8.39 10.04 -14.08
C THR A 5 7.33 9.53 -13.10
N TYR A 6 6.83 8.32 -13.31
CA TYR A 6 5.84 7.71 -12.42
C TYR A 6 6.49 7.26 -11.11
N ALA A 7 6.02 7.77 -9.97
CA ALA A 7 6.54 7.39 -8.65
C ALA A 7 5.69 6.30 -8.00
N ARG A 8 4.38 6.56 -7.85
CA ARG A 8 3.41 5.64 -7.24
C ARG A 8 1.98 5.95 -7.66
N ILE A 9 1.08 5.04 -7.37
CA ILE A 9 -0.35 5.29 -7.33
C ILE A 9 -0.76 5.36 -5.86
N ASP A 10 -1.36 6.47 -5.48
CA ASP A 10 -1.70 6.76 -4.10
C ASP A 10 -3.18 7.12 -3.96
N ARG A 11 -3.73 6.90 -2.77
CA ARG A 11 -5.07 7.36 -2.38
C ARG A 11 -5.00 8.36 -1.23
N ASN A 12 -3.79 8.65 -0.75
CA ASN A 12 -3.53 9.09 0.61
C ASN A 12 -3.27 10.58 0.78
N GLU A 13 -3.69 11.42 -0.17
CA GLU A 13 -3.74 12.86 0.08
C GLU A 13 -5.11 13.31 0.54
N LEU A 14 -5.07 14.08 1.61
CA LEU A 14 -6.22 14.59 2.34
C LEU A 14 -6.46 16.02 1.89
N GLY A 15 -7.71 16.33 1.55
CA GLY A 15 -8.09 17.61 0.99
C GLY A 15 -8.21 17.61 -0.54
N GLN A 16 -8.36 18.80 -1.11
CA GLN A 16 -8.62 18.97 -2.54
C GLN A 16 -7.29 19.02 -3.32
N VAL A 17 -6.86 17.86 -3.80
CA VAL A 17 -5.68 17.73 -4.66
C VAL A 17 -6.02 18.18 -6.07
N HIS A 18 -5.11 18.89 -6.73
CA HIS A 18 -5.27 19.36 -8.11
C HIS A 18 -4.25 18.69 -9.03
N CYS A 19 -4.66 18.41 -10.26
CA CYS A 19 -3.77 17.87 -11.29
C CYS A 19 -2.71 18.92 -11.68
N VAL A 20 -1.43 18.56 -11.63
CA VAL A 20 -0.31 19.46 -12.01
C VAL A 20 -0.41 19.97 -13.45
N PHE A 21 -1.03 19.20 -14.35
CA PHE A 21 -1.09 19.55 -15.77
C PHE A 21 -2.32 20.38 -16.16
N CYS A 22 -3.48 20.11 -15.55
CA CYS A 22 -4.75 20.74 -15.96
C CYS A 22 -5.42 21.54 -14.83
N ASN A 23 -4.81 21.57 -13.65
CA ASN A 23 -5.28 22.23 -12.44
C ASN A 23 -6.73 21.88 -12.04
N ARG A 24 -7.27 20.75 -12.53
CA ARG A 24 -8.61 20.29 -12.14
C ARG A 24 -8.52 19.53 -10.82
N PRO A 25 -9.55 19.64 -9.95
CA PRO A 25 -9.63 18.85 -8.73
C PRO A 25 -9.66 17.35 -9.04
N LEU A 26 -8.75 16.59 -8.45
CA LEU A 26 -8.69 15.15 -8.56
C LEU A 26 -9.68 14.53 -7.57
N ARG A 27 -10.77 13.97 -8.10
CA ARG A 27 -11.85 13.37 -7.31
C ARG A 27 -11.80 11.86 -7.26
N SER A 28 -11.02 11.22 -8.12
CA SER A 28 -10.82 9.78 -8.12
C SER A 28 -9.97 9.40 -6.92
N GLY A 29 -10.40 8.39 -6.15
CA GLY A 29 -9.60 7.79 -5.06
C GLY A 29 -8.38 6.98 -5.55
N ARG A 30 -7.83 7.35 -6.71
CA ARG A 30 -6.64 6.79 -7.33
C ARG A 30 -5.91 7.97 -7.97
N LEU A 31 -4.94 8.50 -7.25
CA LEU A 31 -4.10 9.63 -7.63
C LEU A 31 -2.79 9.05 -8.18
N ILE A 32 -2.34 9.56 -9.33
CA ILE A 32 -1.02 9.21 -9.85
C ILE A 32 -0.04 10.23 -9.30
N VAL A 33 0.97 9.75 -8.56
CA VAL A 33 2.07 10.57 -8.09
C VAL A 33 3.20 10.50 -9.09
N LEU A 34 3.61 11.67 -9.55
CA LEU A 34 4.74 11.86 -10.45
C LEU A 34 5.88 12.51 -9.68
N ARG A 35 7.11 12.16 -10.04
CA ARG A 35 8.33 12.77 -9.49
C ARG A 35 9.13 13.39 -10.61
N ASP A 36 9.57 14.63 -10.43
CA ASP A 36 10.47 15.28 -11.38
C ASP A 36 11.95 14.95 -11.09
N ASP A 37 12.84 15.48 -11.93
CA ASP A 37 14.29 15.30 -11.83
C ASP A 37 14.90 15.94 -10.57
N SER A 38 14.23 16.93 -9.98
CA SER A 38 14.61 17.54 -8.70
C SER A 38 14.09 16.77 -7.48
N GLY A 39 13.32 15.70 -7.69
CA GLY A 39 12.72 14.90 -6.64
C GLY A 39 11.40 15.46 -6.11
N VAL A 40 10.85 16.51 -6.71
CA VAL A 40 9.56 17.09 -6.31
C VAL A 40 8.43 16.19 -6.78
N GLU A 41 7.51 15.88 -5.86
CA GLU A 41 6.33 15.08 -6.16
C GLU A 41 5.11 15.96 -6.49
N ALA A 42 4.33 15.52 -7.47
CA ALA A 42 3.09 16.18 -7.88
C ALA A 42 2.03 15.17 -8.30
N PHE A 43 0.76 15.60 -8.33
CA PHE A 43 -0.37 14.72 -8.62
C PHE A 43 -0.92 14.91 -10.01
N ALA A 44 -1.30 13.81 -10.64
CA ALA A 44 -1.98 13.82 -11.93
C ALA A 44 -3.15 12.84 -11.95
N GLY A 45 -4.17 13.19 -12.74
CA GLY A 45 -5.21 12.23 -13.11
C GLY A 45 -4.67 11.21 -14.12
N PRO A 46 -5.24 9.98 -14.19
CA PRO A 46 -4.75 8.93 -15.08
C PRO A 46 -4.58 9.35 -16.54
N SER A 47 -5.56 10.08 -17.07
CA SER A 47 -5.53 10.58 -18.45
C SER A 47 -4.42 11.62 -18.64
N CYS A 48 -4.29 12.59 -17.73
CA CYS A 48 -3.25 13.62 -17.83
C CYS A 48 -1.84 13.01 -17.71
N ALA A 49 -1.62 12.09 -16.78
CA ALA A 49 -0.34 11.40 -16.65
C ALA A 49 0.03 10.67 -17.96
N LYS A 50 -0.92 9.90 -18.52
CA LYS A 50 -0.69 9.19 -19.79
C LYS A 50 -0.38 10.12 -20.95
N THR A 51 -1.06 11.26 -21.04
CA THR A 51 -0.86 12.24 -22.12
C THR A 51 0.47 12.97 -22.02
N HIS A 52 0.89 13.37 -20.81
CA HIS A 52 2.08 14.21 -20.61
C HIS A 52 3.36 13.42 -20.32
N VAL A 53 3.26 12.23 -19.73
CA VAL A 53 4.41 11.40 -19.33
C VAL A 53 4.53 10.14 -20.20
N GLY A 54 3.45 9.72 -20.86
CA GLY A 54 3.37 8.46 -21.59
C GLY A 54 2.87 7.31 -20.72
N ALA A 55 2.91 6.09 -21.24
CA ALA A 55 2.66 4.91 -20.41
C ALA A 55 3.88 4.63 -19.50
N PRO A 56 3.68 4.17 -18.26
CA PRO A 56 4.79 3.78 -17.42
C PRO A 56 5.55 2.62 -18.07
N SER A 57 6.88 2.72 -18.10
CA SER A 57 7.77 1.68 -18.59
C SER A 57 7.82 0.46 -17.66
N GLU A 58 7.49 0.64 -16.39
CA GLU A 58 7.53 -0.37 -15.33
C GLU A 58 6.23 -0.41 -14.52
N PRO A 59 5.87 -1.54 -13.90
CA PRO A 59 4.79 -1.60 -12.93
C PRO A 59 5.01 -0.60 -11.80
N ILE A 60 4.00 0.24 -11.54
CA ILE A 60 4.07 1.27 -10.50
C ILE A 60 3.50 0.72 -9.19
N LEU A 61 4.16 1.02 -8.07
CA LEU A 61 3.67 0.72 -6.71
C LEU A 61 2.29 1.37 -6.48
N ASP A 62 1.27 0.57 -6.12
CA ASP A 62 -0.10 1.03 -5.93
C ASP A 62 -0.53 0.89 -4.46
N LEU A 63 -0.30 1.95 -3.68
CA LEU A 63 -0.69 2.03 -2.27
C LEU A 63 -2.22 1.99 -2.10
N SER A 64 -2.98 2.43 -3.11
CA SER A 64 -4.44 2.39 -3.09
C SER A 64 -4.94 0.94 -3.01
N ARG A 65 -4.21 -0.02 -3.60
CA ARG A 65 -4.52 -1.45 -3.49
C ARG A 65 -4.32 -1.96 -2.07
N MET A 66 -3.37 -1.42 -1.32
CA MET A 66 -3.06 -1.87 0.05
C MET A 66 -4.20 -1.58 1.01
N ALA A 67 -4.81 -0.40 0.90
CA ALA A 67 -6.03 -0.06 1.64
C ALA A 67 -7.17 -1.05 1.37
N MET A 68 -7.24 -1.63 0.16
CA MET A 68 -8.27 -2.60 -0.22
C MET A 68 -8.01 -4.01 0.32
N LEU A 69 -6.79 -4.32 0.75
CA LEU A 69 -6.42 -5.65 1.25
C LEU A 69 -7.12 -6.01 2.56
N LEU A 70 -7.58 -5.00 3.29
CA LEU A 70 -8.30 -5.15 4.55
C LEU A 70 -9.81 -5.07 4.37
N VAL A 71 -10.33 -4.80 3.18
CA VAL A 71 -11.78 -4.59 3.01
C VAL A 71 -12.48 -5.94 2.84
N VAL A 72 -13.57 -6.15 3.58
CA VAL A 72 -14.40 -7.36 3.43
C VAL A 72 -14.89 -7.47 1.98
N ARG A 73 -14.75 -8.65 1.37
CA ARG A 73 -15.20 -8.90 0.00
C ARG A 73 -16.70 -8.61 -0.11
N GLY A 74 -17.09 -7.74 -1.04
CA GLY A 74 -18.49 -7.29 -1.24
C GLY A 74 -18.78 -5.88 -0.71
N GLU A 75 -17.94 -5.34 0.17
CA GLU A 75 -18.03 -3.96 0.67
C GLU A 75 -16.95 -3.03 0.10
N ALA A 76 -16.22 -3.51 -0.91
CA ALA A 76 -15.29 -2.68 -1.66
C ALA A 76 -16.04 -1.47 -2.25
N PRO A 77 -15.61 -0.21 -2.01
CA PRO A 77 -16.23 0.95 -2.65
C PRO A 77 -16.29 0.75 -4.16
N VAL A 78 -17.51 0.82 -4.71
CA VAL A 78 -17.81 0.61 -6.13
C VAL A 78 -16.82 1.43 -6.97
N ARG A 79 -16.10 0.74 -7.86
CA ARG A 79 -15.20 1.38 -8.83
C ARG A 79 -16.02 2.34 -9.69
N GLY A 80 -15.90 3.63 -9.45
CA GLY A 80 -16.43 4.65 -10.35
C GLY A 80 -15.62 4.69 -11.65
N GLY A 81 -16.15 4.07 -12.70
CA GLY A 81 -15.92 4.48 -14.09
C GLY A 81 -14.88 3.68 -14.92
N GLY A 82 -15.38 2.70 -15.68
CA GLY A 82 -15.26 2.71 -17.14
C GLY A 82 -13.96 2.23 -17.78
N GLY A 83 -13.85 0.92 -18.01
CA GLY A 83 -13.02 0.31 -19.04
C GLY A 83 -13.51 -1.12 -19.24
N ASN A 84 -14.20 -1.35 -20.37
CA ASN A 84 -14.92 -2.58 -20.73
C ASN A 84 -14.17 -3.87 -20.35
N ASP A 85 -14.75 -4.64 -19.42
CA ASP A 85 -14.70 -6.10 -19.46
C ASP A 85 -16.13 -6.54 -19.80
N PRO A 86 -16.38 -7.20 -20.94
CA PRO A 86 -17.65 -7.87 -21.17
C PRO A 86 -17.64 -9.17 -20.35
N ASP A 87 -18.61 -9.28 -19.44
CA ASP A 87 -18.94 -10.52 -18.75
C ASP A 87 -19.69 -11.48 -19.68
N ASP A 88 -19.27 -12.74 -19.57
CA ASP A 88 -20.02 -14.01 -19.66
C ASP A 88 -20.78 -14.39 -20.94
N ASP A 89 -20.28 -15.41 -21.66
CA ASP A 89 -21.07 -16.63 -21.90
C ASP A 89 -20.24 -17.83 -22.45
N MET A 90 -20.59 -19.01 -21.93
CA MET A 90 -20.44 -20.39 -22.44
C MET A 90 -19.17 -20.94 -23.16
N GLN A 91 -18.68 -22.03 -22.55
CA GLN A 91 -18.00 -23.21 -23.11
C GLN A 91 -17.84 -23.35 -24.64
N ARG A 92 -16.59 -23.34 -25.12
CA ARG A 92 -16.01 -24.36 -26.04
C ARG A 92 -14.47 -24.25 -26.08
N PRO A 93 -13.73 -25.38 -26.18
CA PRO A 93 -12.27 -25.36 -26.23
C PRO A 93 -11.79 -25.13 -27.68
N GLU A 94 -11.16 -24.00 -27.95
CA GLU A 94 -10.37 -23.79 -29.17
C GLU A 94 -8.87 -23.67 -28.85
N PRO A 95 -7.99 -24.10 -29.78
CA PRO A 95 -6.64 -24.53 -29.47
C PRO A 95 -5.70 -23.38 -29.10
N ALA A 96 -4.75 -23.70 -28.24
CA ALA A 96 -3.76 -22.78 -27.68
C ALA A 96 -3.01 -22.01 -28.76
N ARG A 97 -3.41 -20.75 -28.99
CA ARG A 97 -2.50 -19.76 -29.56
C ARG A 97 -1.40 -19.49 -28.53
N PRO A 98 -0.12 -19.51 -28.92
CA PRO A 98 0.96 -19.16 -28.00
C PRO A 98 0.73 -17.71 -27.55
N ARG A 99 0.46 -17.53 -26.25
CA ARG A 99 0.35 -16.21 -25.64
C ARG A 99 1.70 -15.50 -25.79
N PRO A 100 1.74 -14.25 -26.27
CA PRO A 100 2.98 -13.49 -26.30
C PRO A 100 3.53 -13.36 -24.88
N VAL A 101 4.78 -13.76 -24.72
CA VAL A 101 5.54 -13.67 -23.48
C VAL A 101 5.97 -12.21 -23.30
N SER A 102 5.27 -11.46 -22.46
CA SER A 102 5.83 -10.40 -21.60
C SER A 102 4.71 -9.66 -20.87
N LYS A 103 4.53 -10.00 -19.59
CA LYS A 103 3.98 -9.07 -18.60
C LYS A 103 5.08 -8.93 -17.55
N ASN A 104 5.81 -7.81 -17.55
CA ASN A 104 6.79 -7.52 -16.51
C ASN A 104 6.10 -7.72 -15.14
N LYS A 105 6.54 -8.72 -14.39
CA LYS A 105 6.09 -8.91 -13.02
C LYS A 105 6.56 -7.70 -12.20
N PRO A 106 5.75 -7.18 -11.26
CA PRO A 106 6.21 -6.21 -10.28
C PRO A 106 7.48 -6.73 -9.58
N ASP A 107 8.48 -5.88 -9.40
CA ASP A 107 9.70 -6.24 -8.68
C ASP A 107 9.42 -6.26 -7.18
N GLU A 108 9.07 -7.43 -6.65
CA GLU A 108 8.72 -7.64 -5.23
C GLU A 108 9.85 -7.22 -4.27
N VAL A 109 11.12 -7.25 -4.71
CA VAL A 109 12.27 -6.81 -3.89
C VAL A 109 12.30 -5.29 -3.80
N ALA A 110 12.20 -4.62 -4.94
CA ALA A 110 12.19 -3.16 -5.00
C ALA A 110 10.97 -2.58 -4.27
N ASP A 111 9.79 -3.16 -4.50
CA ASP A 111 8.55 -2.79 -3.82
C ASP A 111 8.68 -2.96 -2.30
N TYR A 112 9.21 -4.09 -1.84
CA TYR A 112 9.40 -4.31 -0.41
C TYR A 112 10.31 -3.26 0.23
N LEU A 113 11.44 -2.92 -0.42
CA LEU A 113 12.36 -1.90 0.07
C LEU A 113 11.69 -0.53 0.16
N ARG A 114 10.97 -0.11 -0.89
CA ARG A 114 10.20 1.14 -0.91
C ARG A 114 9.15 1.16 0.19
N LEU A 115 8.40 0.08 0.38
CA LEU A 115 7.38 0.01 1.43
C LEU A 115 7.97 0.17 2.82
N ARG A 116 9.04 -0.57 3.12
CA ARG A 116 9.72 -0.54 4.42
C ARG A 116 10.35 0.83 4.72
N VAL A 117 10.97 1.46 3.73
CA VAL A 117 11.73 2.71 3.92
C VAL A 117 10.87 3.96 3.78
N GLU A 118 10.02 4.02 2.76
CA GLU A 118 9.25 5.23 2.40
C GLU A 118 7.85 5.24 3.04
N HIS A 119 7.19 4.09 3.14
CA HIS A 119 5.75 4.05 3.46
C HIS A 119 5.40 3.52 4.85
N MET A 120 6.35 2.89 5.54
CA MET A 120 6.24 2.51 6.94
C MET A 120 6.87 3.55 7.90
N GLN A 121 6.94 4.82 7.49
CA GLN A 121 7.38 5.90 8.39
C GLN A 121 6.47 5.96 9.62
N GLY A 122 7.07 6.03 10.82
CA GLY A 122 6.35 5.98 12.09
C GLY A 122 6.22 4.58 12.70
N PHE A 123 6.44 3.51 11.93
CA PHE A 123 6.49 2.15 12.48
C PHE A 123 7.84 1.88 13.16
N ALA A 124 7.81 1.33 14.37
CA ALA A 124 9.00 0.94 15.09
C ALA A 124 9.76 -0.14 14.30
N GLY A 125 11.05 0.06 14.03
CA GLY A 125 11.85 -0.90 13.26
C GLY A 125 11.48 -0.99 11.76
N ASN A 126 10.86 0.05 11.20
CA ASN A 126 10.40 0.07 9.80
C ASN A 126 11.47 -0.32 8.79
N ALA A 127 12.72 0.12 8.94
CA ALA A 127 13.83 -0.36 8.13
C ALA A 127 15.13 -0.35 8.91
N THR A 128 15.89 -1.44 8.82
CA THR A 128 17.28 -1.50 9.34
C THR A 128 18.19 -0.62 8.48
N GLN A 129 19.37 -0.28 9.00
CA GLN A 129 20.37 0.46 8.22
C GLN A 129 20.72 -0.26 6.91
N THR A 130 20.82 -1.58 6.93
CA THR A 130 21.04 -2.41 5.74
C THR A 130 19.93 -2.25 4.70
N LEU A 131 18.66 -2.30 5.10
CA LEU A 131 17.55 -2.11 4.16
C LEU A 131 17.52 -0.68 3.59
N ARG A 132 17.90 0.32 4.38
CA ARG A 132 18.04 1.70 3.90
C ARG A 132 19.17 1.83 2.87
N GLU A 133 20.28 1.15 3.09
CA GLU A 133 21.38 1.12 2.12
C GLU A 133 20.94 0.47 0.80
N PHE A 134 20.27 -0.68 0.87
CA PHE A 134 19.75 -1.35 -0.33
C PHE A 134 18.71 -0.50 -1.06
N HIS A 135 17.88 0.25 -0.32
CA HIS A 135 16.96 1.22 -0.92
C HIS A 135 17.71 2.34 -1.64
N ARG A 136 18.79 2.90 -1.06
CA ARG A 136 19.64 3.89 -1.76
C ARG A 136 20.26 3.34 -3.04
N GLN A 137 20.65 2.07 -3.05
CA GLN A 137 21.18 1.43 -4.27
C GLN A 137 20.14 1.36 -5.40
N LEU A 138 18.85 1.17 -5.08
CA LEU A 138 17.77 1.17 -6.09
C LEU A 138 17.69 2.49 -6.86
N ASP A 139 17.98 3.61 -6.19
CA ASP A 139 17.94 4.95 -6.80
C ASP A 139 19.26 5.34 -7.49
N SER A 140 20.29 4.47 -7.42
CA SER A 140 21.59 4.70 -8.07
C SER A 140 21.60 4.18 -9.51
N GLU A 141 22.46 4.74 -10.37
CA GLU A 141 22.63 4.27 -11.75
C GLU A 141 23.08 2.79 -11.84
N ALA A 142 23.81 2.31 -10.82
CA ALA A 142 24.26 0.93 -10.73
C ALA A 142 23.12 -0.05 -10.37
N GLY A 143 22.03 0.46 -9.77
CA GLY A 143 20.93 -0.34 -9.25
C GLY A 143 21.32 -1.19 -8.04
N LEU A 144 20.44 -2.12 -7.67
CA LEU A 144 20.63 -3.00 -6.52
C LEU A 144 21.61 -4.13 -6.85
N GLU A 145 22.65 -4.29 -6.03
CA GLU A 145 23.63 -5.36 -6.18
C GLU A 145 23.01 -6.76 -6.03
N SER A 146 23.58 -7.76 -6.71
CA SER A 146 23.10 -9.15 -6.69
C SER A 146 23.00 -9.74 -5.28
N ASP A 147 23.99 -9.49 -4.42
CA ASP A 147 24.01 -10.00 -3.05
C ASP A 147 22.96 -9.30 -2.17
N ALA A 148 22.78 -7.99 -2.36
CA ALA A 148 21.74 -7.21 -1.70
C ALA A 148 20.34 -7.70 -2.10
N ARG A 149 20.14 -7.95 -3.40
CA ARG A 149 18.89 -8.52 -3.92
C ARG A 149 18.61 -9.89 -3.31
N LEU A 150 19.59 -10.79 -3.36
CA LEU A 150 19.48 -12.15 -2.81
C LEU A 150 19.18 -12.14 -1.31
N TYR A 151 19.75 -11.19 -0.56
CA TYR A 151 19.45 -11.00 0.84
C TYR A 151 17.95 -10.69 1.06
N VAL A 152 17.41 -9.73 0.31
CA VAL A 152 15.99 -9.33 0.46
C VAL A 152 15.06 -10.46 0.02
N GLU A 153 15.38 -11.17 -1.07
CA GLU A 153 14.61 -12.33 -1.53
C GLU A 153 14.54 -13.43 -0.46
N ARG A 154 15.65 -13.73 0.21
CA ARG A 154 15.70 -14.71 1.31
C ARG A 154 14.89 -14.24 2.52
N LEU A 155 14.97 -12.94 2.85
CA LEU A 155 14.17 -12.34 3.92
C LEU A 155 12.66 -12.48 3.62
N LEU A 156 12.24 -12.16 2.40
CA LEU A 156 10.86 -12.29 1.92
C LEU A 156 10.39 -13.76 1.99
N ALA A 157 11.18 -14.69 1.47
CA ALA A 157 10.84 -16.11 1.50
C ALA A 157 10.69 -16.65 2.94
N LYS A 158 11.64 -16.30 3.83
CA LYS A 158 11.63 -16.72 5.23
C LYS A 158 10.45 -16.13 6.00
N SER A 159 10.21 -14.83 5.84
CA SER A 159 9.13 -14.11 6.53
C SER A 159 7.75 -14.56 6.06
N LYS A 160 7.58 -14.85 4.77
CA LYS A 160 6.35 -15.44 4.20
C LYS A 160 6.08 -16.82 4.75
N LYS A 161 7.09 -17.71 4.75
CA LYS A 161 6.94 -19.08 5.26
C LYS A 161 6.56 -19.12 6.74
N ALA A 162 7.10 -18.21 7.54
CA ALA A 162 6.82 -18.12 8.97
C ALA A 162 5.67 -17.15 9.32
N ASN A 163 4.99 -16.57 8.32
CA ASN A 163 3.95 -15.56 8.48
C ASN A 163 4.29 -14.46 9.50
N THR A 164 5.51 -13.91 9.40
CA THR A 164 5.98 -12.93 10.40
C THR A 164 5.47 -11.52 10.11
N ILE A 165 5.59 -10.62 11.09
CA ILE A 165 5.35 -9.18 10.94
C ILE A 165 6.13 -8.55 9.76
N PHE A 166 7.25 -9.15 9.35
CA PHE A 166 8.09 -8.67 8.25
C PHE A 166 7.70 -9.22 6.87
N SER A 167 6.68 -10.07 6.76
CA SER A 167 6.24 -10.57 5.46
C SER A 167 5.73 -9.42 4.59
N HIS A 168 5.95 -9.51 3.27
CA HIS A 168 5.45 -8.51 2.32
C HIS A 168 3.95 -8.25 2.51
N ARG A 169 3.18 -9.33 2.65
CA ARG A 169 1.74 -9.27 2.90
C ARG A 169 1.40 -8.46 4.16
N ASN A 170 2.10 -8.70 5.27
CA ASN A 170 1.82 -7.97 6.51
C ASN A 170 2.20 -6.48 6.41
N VAL A 171 3.28 -6.16 5.71
CA VAL A 171 3.67 -4.77 5.42
C VAL A 171 2.56 -4.02 4.68
N GLU A 172 2.02 -4.62 3.61
CA GLU A 172 0.91 -4.02 2.87
C GLU A 172 -0.35 -3.83 3.75
N LEU A 173 -0.65 -4.82 4.61
CA LEU A 173 -1.76 -4.75 5.55
C LEU A 173 -1.56 -3.62 6.58
N CYS A 174 -0.35 -3.46 7.10
CA CYS A 174 -0.02 -2.38 8.04
C CYS A 174 -0.23 -1.00 7.40
N ILE A 175 0.26 -0.82 6.17
CA ILE A 175 0.11 0.44 5.43
C ILE A 175 -1.38 0.73 5.16
N GLY A 176 -2.14 -0.28 4.74
CA GLY A 176 -3.58 -0.15 4.52
C GLY A 176 -4.37 0.15 5.80
N ALA A 177 -4.01 -0.48 6.93
CA ALA A 177 -4.64 -0.22 8.22
C ALA A 177 -4.33 1.19 8.74
N ALA A 178 -3.07 1.64 8.62
CA ALA A 178 -2.65 2.99 9.00
C ALA A 178 -3.40 4.06 8.18
N TYR A 179 -3.60 3.81 6.89
CA TYR A 179 -4.45 4.66 6.03
C TYR A 179 -5.87 4.80 6.61
N TRP A 180 -6.57 3.70 6.86
CA TRP A 180 -7.95 3.78 7.35
C TRP A 180 -8.07 4.37 8.76
N LEU A 181 -7.08 4.15 9.61
CA LEU A 181 -7.00 4.80 10.93
C LEU A 181 -6.86 6.32 10.80
N ARG A 182 -5.98 6.81 9.92
CA ARG A 182 -5.83 8.25 9.66
C ARG A 182 -7.13 8.88 9.14
N VAL A 183 -7.77 8.23 8.16
CA VAL A 183 -9.09 8.66 7.67
C VAL A 183 -10.12 8.73 8.80
N ALA A 184 -10.14 7.74 9.69
CA ALA A 184 -11.06 7.75 10.84
C ALA A 184 -10.74 8.87 11.83
N ILE A 185 -9.46 9.13 12.13
CA ILE A 185 -8.98 10.17 13.05
C ILE A 185 -9.42 11.55 12.57
N GLU A 186 -9.20 11.86 11.30
CA GLU A 186 -9.52 13.17 10.73
C GLU A 186 -11.01 13.46 10.68
N ASN A 187 -11.81 12.43 10.44
CA ASN A 187 -13.27 12.51 10.42
C ASN A 187 -13.90 12.29 11.80
N THR A 188 -13.07 12.29 12.85
CA THR A 188 -13.48 12.23 14.25
C THR A 188 -13.17 13.57 14.92
N LYS A 189 -14.08 14.05 15.76
CA LYS A 189 -13.85 15.28 16.55
C LYS A 189 -12.62 15.12 17.46
N PRO A 190 -11.76 16.15 17.62
CA PRO A 190 -10.51 16.05 18.38
C PRO A 190 -10.64 15.37 19.75
N GLU A 191 -11.65 15.74 20.53
CA GLU A 191 -11.96 15.21 21.87
C GLU A 191 -12.31 13.70 21.91
N ARG A 192 -12.48 13.05 20.75
CA ARG A 192 -12.78 11.62 20.64
C ARG A 192 -11.69 10.81 19.92
N ARG A 193 -10.58 11.45 19.49
CA ARG A 193 -9.54 10.80 18.66
C ARG A 193 -8.65 9.83 19.44
N GLU A 194 -8.55 10.01 20.76
CA GLU A 194 -7.59 9.30 21.61
C GLU A 194 -7.62 7.76 21.40
N PHE A 195 -8.81 7.17 21.25
CA PHE A 195 -8.94 5.74 20.98
C PHE A 195 -8.29 5.32 19.65
N LEU A 196 -8.55 6.08 18.57
CA LEU A 196 -8.02 5.79 17.25
C LEU A 196 -6.51 6.05 17.17
N GLU A 197 -6.03 7.09 17.85
CA GLU A 197 -4.60 7.42 17.95
C GLU A 197 -3.84 6.33 18.72
N ARG A 198 -4.44 5.77 19.78
CA ARG A 198 -3.91 4.59 20.48
C ARG A 198 -3.88 3.35 19.60
N LEU A 199 -4.90 3.11 18.78
CA LEU A 199 -4.88 2.01 17.79
C LEU A 199 -3.77 2.20 16.75
N LEU A 200 -3.58 3.42 16.23
CA LEU A 200 -2.52 3.73 15.28
C LEU A 200 -1.14 3.54 15.90
N SER A 201 -0.95 3.99 17.14
CA SER A 201 0.30 3.79 17.88
C SER A 201 0.59 2.29 18.09
N SER A 202 -0.42 1.52 18.48
CA SER A 202 -0.32 0.06 18.62
C SER A 202 0.04 -0.62 17.31
N LEU A 203 -0.54 -0.19 16.18
CA LEU A 203 -0.18 -0.70 14.87
C LEU A 203 1.28 -0.37 14.49
N HIS A 204 1.74 0.85 14.78
CA HIS A 204 3.11 1.29 14.54
C HIS A 204 4.13 0.50 15.37
N GLU A 205 3.78 0.14 16.61
CA GLU A 205 4.67 -0.61 17.50
C GLU A 205 4.71 -2.10 17.16
N TYR A 206 3.54 -2.75 17.02
CA TYR A 206 3.44 -4.21 16.93
C TYR A 206 3.25 -4.75 15.52
N TRP A 207 3.04 -3.89 14.52
CA TRP A 207 2.87 -4.26 13.11
C TRP A 207 1.71 -5.23 12.88
N ARG A 208 0.69 -5.14 13.74
CA ARG A 208 -0.56 -5.90 13.62
C ARG A 208 -1.63 -5.26 14.47
N LEU A 209 -2.88 -5.53 14.12
CA LEU A 209 -4.03 -5.30 14.98
C LEU A 209 -4.68 -6.64 15.31
N THR A 210 -5.14 -6.79 16.54
CA THR A 210 -5.97 -7.92 16.94
C THR A 210 -7.36 -7.84 16.30
N SER A 211 -8.04 -8.98 16.15
CA SER A 211 -9.42 -9.00 15.63
C SER A 211 -10.36 -8.09 16.43
N LYS A 212 -10.20 -8.05 17.77
CA LYS A 212 -10.97 -7.15 18.64
C LYS A 212 -10.71 -5.67 18.35
N GLN A 213 -9.47 -5.29 18.04
CA GLN A 213 -9.11 -3.92 17.66
C GLN A 213 -9.74 -3.55 16.31
N ILE A 214 -9.75 -4.45 15.33
CA ILE A 214 -10.39 -4.22 14.03
C ILE A 214 -11.91 -4.13 14.18
N GLU A 215 -12.54 -5.01 14.95
CA GLU A 215 -13.96 -4.93 15.25
C GLU A 215 -14.34 -3.62 15.94
N ALA A 216 -13.51 -3.15 16.87
CA ALA A 216 -13.73 -1.86 17.53
C ALA A 216 -13.58 -0.69 16.55
N LEU A 217 -12.61 -0.75 15.64
CA LEU A 217 -12.48 0.20 14.54
C LEU A 217 -13.69 0.17 13.59
N ASN A 218 -14.23 -1.01 13.28
CA ASN A 218 -15.43 -1.15 12.45
C ASN A 218 -16.67 -0.54 13.09
N ARG A 219 -16.87 -0.76 14.40
CA ARG A 219 -17.94 -0.11 15.18
C ARG A 219 -17.77 1.39 15.19
N TRP A 220 -16.54 1.90 15.39
CA TRP A 220 -16.26 3.32 15.26
C TRP A 220 -16.59 3.85 13.86
N GLY A 221 -16.21 3.08 12.84
CA GLY A 221 -16.44 3.35 11.44
C GLY A 221 -17.91 3.54 11.06
N GLU A 222 -18.87 3.02 11.83
CA GLU A 222 -20.30 3.27 11.60
C GLU A 222 -20.64 4.76 11.68
N GLY A 223 -20.01 5.49 12.60
CA GLY A 223 -20.13 6.94 12.68
C GLY A 223 -19.44 7.64 11.53
N VAL A 224 -18.22 7.20 11.19
CA VAL A 224 -17.42 7.77 10.10
C VAL A 224 -18.11 7.62 8.75
N ARG A 225 -18.74 6.46 8.48
CA ARG A 225 -19.50 6.17 7.26
C ARG A 225 -20.63 7.17 6.95
N LYS A 226 -21.14 7.88 7.96
CA LYS A 226 -22.14 8.95 7.77
C LYS A 226 -21.58 10.17 7.05
N SER A 227 -20.28 10.43 7.18
CA SER A 227 -19.59 11.58 6.56
C SER A 227 -18.68 11.15 5.41
N VAL A 228 -18.06 9.98 5.52
CA VAL A 228 -17.15 9.41 4.53
C VAL A 228 -17.82 8.19 3.89
N LYS A 229 -18.53 8.41 2.76
CA LYS A 229 -19.30 7.36 2.06
C LYS A 229 -18.48 6.11 1.68
N ASN A 230 -17.17 6.26 1.52
CA ASN A 230 -16.27 5.19 1.08
C ASN A 230 -15.45 4.56 2.23
N PHE A 231 -15.80 4.80 3.49
CA PHE A 231 -15.14 4.16 4.63
C PHE A 231 -15.62 2.70 4.76
N PRO A 232 -14.76 1.69 4.51
CA PRO A 232 -15.18 0.30 4.41
C PRO A 232 -15.39 -0.35 5.78
N VAL A 233 -16.00 -1.53 5.79
CA VAL A 233 -15.80 -2.50 6.89
C VAL A 233 -14.52 -3.29 6.62
N LEU A 234 -13.69 -3.38 7.65
CA LEU A 234 -12.40 -4.04 7.62
C LEU A 234 -12.52 -5.50 8.08
N ASP A 235 -11.76 -6.39 7.46
CA ASP A 235 -11.68 -7.81 7.78
C ASP A 235 -10.99 -8.01 9.13
N ALA A 236 -11.75 -8.47 10.14
CA ALA A 236 -11.24 -8.75 11.48
C ALA A 236 -10.19 -9.88 11.50
N GLY A 237 -10.14 -10.70 10.46
CA GLY A 237 -9.14 -11.74 10.25
C GLY A 237 -7.87 -11.28 9.52
N ALA A 238 -7.76 -10.00 9.14
CA ALA A 238 -6.68 -9.52 8.26
C ALA A 238 -5.26 -9.86 8.75
N PHE A 239 -5.01 -9.80 10.06
CA PHE A 239 -3.71 -10.12 10.68
C PHE A 239 -3.66 -11.50 11.32
N SER A 240 -4.61 -12.38 11.00
CA SER A 240 -4.70 -13.71 11.62
C SER A 240 -3.43 -14.52 11.39
N GLY A 241 -2.90 -15.08 12.47
CA GLY A 241 -1.69 -15.90 12.46
C GLY A 241 -0.40 -15.14 12.19
N VAL A 242 -0.39 -13.80 12.13
CA VAL A 242 0.84 -13.01 12.01
C VAL A 242 1.64 -13.11 13.32
N GLN A 243 2.93 -13.41 13.22
CA GLN A 243 3.79 -13.66 14.38
C GLN A 243 5.01 -12.74 14.43
N ASP A 244 5.53 -12.50 15.62
CA ASP A 244 6.86 -11.91 15.76
C ASP A 244 7.92 -12.92 15.26
N PRO A 245 9.02 -12.47 14.65
CA PRO A 245 10.09 -13.39 14.26
C PRO A 245 10.70 -14.04 15.50
N ARG A 246 11.21 -15.27 15.36
CA ARG A 246 11.73 -16.08 16.48
C ARG A 246 12.73 -15.36 17.40
N TYR A 247 13.55 -14.45 16.87
CA TYR A 247 14.52 -13.69 17.68
C TYR A 247 13.88 -12.61 18.57
N ALA A 248 12.65 -12.17 18.26
CA ALA A 248 11.88 -11.24 19.09
C ALA A 248 11.03 -11.98 20.13
N GLN A 249 10.71 -13.26 19.91
CA GLN A 249 9.91 -14.07 20.84
C GLN A 249 10.66 -14.40 22.14
N SER A 250 11.99 -14.50 22.09
CA SER A 250 12.81 -14.84 23.27
C SER A 250 12.95 -13.70 24.29
N GLN A 251 12.62 -12.46 23.93
CA GLN A 251 12.69 -11.32 24.87
C GLN A 251 11.43 -11.13 25.72
N ASN A 252 10.28 -11.67 25.29
CA ASN A 252 9.02 -11.56 26.04
C ASN A 252 8.70 -12.77 26.92
N SER A 253 9.58 -13.77 26.96
CA SER A 253 9.40 -14.99 27.78
C SER A 253 10.03 -14.87 29.17
N GLY A 254 10.53 -13.68 29.53
CA GLY A 254 11.17 -13.38 30.81
C GLY A 254 10.64 -12.07 31.38
N SER A 255 9.38 -12.06 31.82
CA SER A 255 8.80 -11.03 32.69
C SER A 255 7.71 -11.68 33.54
#